data_AF-X8DMD5-F1
#
_entry.id   AF-X8DMD5-F1
#
_cell.length_a   1.000
_cell.length_b   1.000
_cell.length_c   1.000
_cell.angle_alpha   90.00
_cell.angle_beta   90.00
_cell.angle_gamma   90.00
#
_symmetry.space_group_name_H-M   'P 1'
#
loop_
_entity.id
_entity.type
_entity.pdbx_description
1 polymer ?
#
loop_
_entity_poly.entity_id
_entity_poly.type
_entity_poly.pdbx_seq_one_letter_code
_entity_poly.pdbx_strand_id
1 'polypeptide(L)'
;MDYQGATAQDDNSSIELNYHAKNVYLVAGGTGTVTVIRDGKSTALPISGPPTSHQIVSGDRVASGTLEVRLTKGLQVYSFTYG
;
A
#
# COMPACT_ATOMS: atom_id res chain seq x y z
N MET A 1 -19.66 1.58 4.97
CA MET A 1 -18.79 0.81 4.07
C MET A 1 -19.14 1.22 2.66
N ASP A 2 -18.22 1.85 1.97
CA ASP A 2 -18.28 2.02 0.53
C ASP A 2 -17.82 0.72 -0.15
N TYR A 3 -18.51 0.29 -1.21
CA TYR A 3 -18.30 -1.01 -1.84
C TYR A 3 -17.00 -1.11 -2.68
N GLN A 4 -16.12 -0.12 -2.58
CA GLN A 4 -15.01 0.08 -3.53
C GLN A 4 -13.63 -0.03 -2.88
N GLY A 5 -13.48 0.18 -1.57
CA GLY A 5 -12.17 0.16 -0.91
C GLY A 5 -12.22 0.29 0.60
N ALA A 6 -11.04 0.41 1.23
CA ALA A 6 -10.88 0.67 2.66
C ALA A 6 -10.26 2.05 2.87
N THR A 7 -10.93 2.90 3.65
CA THR A 7 -10.51 4.28 3.92
C THR A 7 -9.90 4.39 5.31
N ALA A 8 -8.66 4.89 5.41
CA ALA A 8 -7.97 5.14 6.67
C ALA A 8 -8.71 6.21 7.49
N GLN A 9 -9.18 5.84 8.67
CA GLN A 9 -9.96 6.73 9.55
C GLN A 9 -9.08 7.49 10.55
N ASP A 10 -7.84 7.04 10.74
CA ASP A 10 -6.81 7.63 11.61
C ASP A 10 -5.43 7.56 10.95
N ASP A 11 -4.45 8.26 11.52
CA ASP A 11 -3.07 8.32 11.00
C ASP A 11 -2.23 7.08 11.32
N ASN A 12 -2.80 6.11 12.04
CA ASN A 12 -2.13 4.89 12.46
C ASN A 12 -2.73 3.64 11.78
N SER A 13 -3.60 3.83 10.79
CA SER A 13 -4.29 2.75 10.09
C SER A 13 -3.27 1.95 9.29
N SER A 14 -3.29 0.63 9.45
CA SER A 14 -2.33 -0.25 8.78
C SER A 14 -2.96 -1.50 8.16
N ILE A 15 -2.28 -2.01 7.13
CA ILE A 15 -2.58 -3.27 6.45
C ILE A 15 -1.30 -4.10 6.44
N GLU A 16 -1.34 -5.29 7.05
CA GLU A 16 -0.28 -6.29 6.89
C GLU A 16 -0.63 -7.22 5.72
N LEU A 17 0.33 -7.42 4.81
CA LEU A 17 0.16 -8.24 3.62
C LEU A 17 1.25 -9.30 3.54
N ASN A 18 0.83 -10.57 3.57
CA ASN A 18 1.63 -11.69 3.10
C ASN A 18 1.36 -11.89 1.60
N TYR A 19 2.42 -11.91 0.79
CA TYR A 19 2.31 -12.04 -0.67
C TYR A 19 3.30 -13.07 -1.22
N HIS A 20 3.06 -13.52 -2.46
CA HIS A 20 3.99 -14.34 -3.26
C HIS A 20 4.07 -13.77 -4.68
N ALA A 21 5.02 -12.88 -4.92
CA ALA A 21 5.16 -12.13 -6.17
C ALA A 21 6.59 -11.59 -6.32
N LYS A 22 6.93 -11.09 -7.51
CA LYS A 22 8.17 -10.33 -7.73
C LYS A 22 7.93 -8.84 -7.45
N ASN A 23 6.80 -8.32 -7.91
CA ASN A 23 6.38 -6.94 -7.77
C ASN A 23 5.03 -6.88 -7.03
N VAL A 24 4.87 -5.84 -6.21
CA VAL A 24 3.61 -5.53 -5.54
C VAL A 24 3.26 -4.08 -5.80
N TYR A 25 2.02 -3.83 -6.17
CA TYR A 25 1.47 -2.52 -6.43
C TYR A 25 0.26 -2.27 -5.53
N LEU A 26 0.13 -1.03 -5.05
CA LEU A 26 -0.98 -0.54 -4.28
C LEU A 26 -1.80 0.42 -5.14
N VAL A 27 -3.10 0.15 -5.30
CA VAL A 27 -4.03 1.12 -5.87
C VAL A 27 -4.60 1.95 -4.74
N ALA A 28 -4.23 3.23 -4.68
CA ALA A 28 -4.66 4.16 -3.63
C ALA A 28 -4.98 5.54 -4.21
N GLY A 29 -5.89 6.26 -3.55
CA GLY A 29 -6.28 7.63 -3.88
C GLY A 29 -6.53 8.47 -2.63
N GLY A 30 -6.78 9.76 -2.83
CA GLY A 30 -6.88 10.75 -1.76
C GLY A 30 -5.60 11.58 -1.63
N THR A 31 -5.41 12.21 -0.47
CA THR A 31 -4.23 13.03 -0.19
C THR A 31 -3.63 12.63 1.15
N GLY A 32 -2.35 12.28 1.17
CA GLY A 32 -1.68 11.82 2.38
C GLY A 32 -0.37 11.08 2.08
N THR A 33 0.09 10.30 3.04
CA THR A 33 1.31 9.51 2.92
C THR A 33 1.02 8.03 3.17
N VAL A 34 1.53 7.19 2.27
CA VAL A 34 1.66 5.75 2.49
C VAL A 34 3.07 5.47 2.99
N THR A 35 3.22 4.76 4.10
CA THR A 35 4.53 4.24 4.55
C THR A 35 4.55 2.73 4.39
N VAL A 36 5.48 2.24 3.59
CA VAL A 36 5.70 0.81 3.37
C VAL A 36 6.85 0.34 4.24
N ILE A 37 6.61 -0.67 5.07
CA ILE A 37 7.60 -1.27 5.95
C ILE A 37 7.82 -2.71 5.49
N ARG A 38 9.06 -3.01 5.11
CA ARG A 38 9.46 -4.34 4.63
C ARG A 38 10.90 -4.60 5.04
N ASP A 39 11.18 -5.79 5.56
CA ASP A 39 12.52 -6.20 6.00
C ASP A 39 13.16 -5.18 6.97
N GLY A 40 12.35 -4.58 7.85
CA GLY A 40 12.77 -3.52 8.78
C GLY A 40 13.02 -2.14 8.16
N LYS A 41 12.91 -2.01 6.83
CA LYS A 41 13.09 -0.75 6.11
C LYS A 41 11.73 -0.07 5.86
N SER A 42 11.67 1.22 6.20
CA SER A 42 10.50 2.07 5.93
C SER A 42 10.75 2.95 4.70
N THR A 43 9.76 3.04 3.80
CA THR A 43 9.75 3.93 2.64
C THR A 43 8.45 4.71 2.61
N ALA A 44 8.53 6.04 2.61
CA ALA A 44 7.36 6.91 2.51
C ALA A 44 7.05 7.25 1.05
N LEU A 45 5.76 7.23 0.69
CA LEU A 45 5.24 7.52 -0.63
C LEU A 45 4.10 8.55 -0.52
N PRO A 46 4.30 9.80 -1.00
CA PRO A 46 3.23 10.79 -1.02
C PRO A 46 2.18 10.40 -2.07
N ILE A 47 0.91 10.42 -1.66
CA ILE A 47 -0.24 10.16 -2.52
C ILE A 47 -1.07 11.43 -2.62
N SER A 48 -1.50 11.75 -3.84
CA SER A 48 -2.36 12.89 -4.11
C SER A 48 -3.21 12.65 -5.35
N GLY A 49 -4.47 13.06 -5.31
CA GLY A 49 -5.35 13.06 -6.47
C GLY A 49 -6.16 11.76 -6.63
N PRO A 50 -6.61 11.45 -7.86
CA PRO A 50 -7.46 10.29 -8.11
C PRO A 50 -6.72 8.97 -7.87
N PRO A 51 -7.43 7.85 -7.69
CA PRO A 51 -6.80 6.55 -7.46
C PRO A 51 -5.87 6.13 -8.60
N THR A 52 -4.61 5.83 -8.28
CA THR A 52 -3.63 5.30 -9.25
C THR A 52 -2.82 4.14 -8.66
N SER A 53 -2.10 3.42 -9.51
CA SER A 53 -1.23 2.31 -9.10
C SER A 53 0.15 2.82 -8.69
N HIS A 54 0.61 2.40 -7.50
CA HIS A 54 1.91 2.74 -6.93
C HIS A 54 2.70 1.46 -6.69
N GLN A 55 3.90 1.34 -7.28
CA GLN A 55 4.78 0.20 -7.01
C GLN A 55 5.39 0.33 -5.62
N ILE A 56 5.13 -0.65 -4.76
CA ILE A 56 5.60 -0.67 -3.36
C ILE A 56 6.62 -1.77 -3.09
N VAL A 57 6.72 -2.77 -3.97
CA VAL A 57 7.80 -3.75 -4.00
C VAL A 57 8.31 -3.90 -5.43
N SER A 58 9.62 -3.87 -5.59
CA SER A 58 10.34 -4.18 -6.83
C SER A 58 11.41 -5.22 -6.51
N GLY A 59 11.10 -6.49 -6.71
CA GLY A 59 12.04 -7.61 -6.53
C GLY A 59 12.66 -8.07 -7.85
N ASP A 60 13.66 -8.95 -7.77
CA ASP A 60 14.32 -9.52 -8.96
C ASP A 60 13.70 -10.86 -9.39
N ARG A 61 13.08 -11.58 -8.45
CA ARG A 61 12.46 -12.90 -8.63
C ARG A 61 11.16 -13.00 -7.85
N VAL A 62 10.31 -13.95 -8.23
CA VAL A 62 9.12 -14.31 -7.45
C VAL A 62 9.56 -14.93 -6.12
N ALA A 63 9.03 -14.40 -5.02
CA ALA A 63 9.29 -14.91 -3.68
C ALA A 63 8.11 -14.60 -2.75
N SER A 64 7.99 -15.37 -1.67
CA SER A 64 7.12 -14.99 -0.55
C SER A 64 7.72 -13.83 0.23
N GLY A 65 6.87 -12.95 0.74
CA GLY A 65 7.28 -11.87 1.62
C GLY A 65 6.12 -11.32 2.44
N THR A 66 6.47 -10.51 3.44
CA THR A 66 5.52 -9.76 4.26
C THR A 66 5.87 -8.29 4.18
N LEU A 67 4.85 -7.44 4.14
CA LEU A 67 5.00 -5.99 4.30
C LEU A 67 3.85 -5.43 5.15
N GLU A 68 4.11 -4.31 5.80
CA GLU A 68 3.09 -3.48 6.43
C GLU A 68 2.94 -2.18 5.61
N VAL A 69 1.71 -1.78 5.35
CA VAL A 69 1.36 -0.49 4.75
C VAL A 69 0.65 0.34 5.82
N ARG A 70 1.25 1.47 6.20
CA ARG A 70 0.61 2.47 7.07
C ARG A 70 0.09 3.63 6.23
N LEU A 71 -1.10 4.12 6.57
CA LEU A 71 -1.79 5.16 5.84
C LEU A 71 -2.16 6.30 6.77
N THR A 72 -1.92 7.53 6.33
CA THR A 72 -2.51 8.70 6.99
C THR A 72 -4.02 8.77 6.73
N LYS A 73 -4.75 9.40 7.64
CA LYS A 73 -6.19 9.60 7.55
C LYS A 73 -6.61 10.20 6.22
N GLY A 74 -7.69 9.67 5.63
CA GLY A 74 -8.28 10.18 4.39
C GLY A 74 -7.75 9.53 3.11
N LEU A 75 -6.71 8.68 3.19
CA LEU A 75 -6.34 7.81 2.10
C LEU A 75 -7.32 6.64 1.97
N GLN A 76 -7.62 6.27 0.72
CA GLN A 76 -8.40 5.09 0.40
C GLN A 76 -7.56 4.09 -0.40
N VAL A 77 -7.57 2.83 0.03
CA VAL A 77 -6.96 1.70 -0.65
C VAL A 77 -8.03 0.88 -1.34
N TYR A 78 -7.81 0.52 -2.60
CA TYR A 78 -8.75 -0.27 -3.39
C TYR A 78 -8.30 -1.73 -3.52
N SER A 79 -7.02 -1.93 -3.87
CA SER A 79 -6.49 -3.28 -4.12
C SER A 79 -4.98 -3.32 -4.02
N PHE A 80 -4.46 -4.52 -3.74
CA PHE A 80 -3.09 -4.90 -4.07
C PHE A 80 -3.10 -5.71 -5.37
N THR A 81 -2.15 -5.41 -6.26
CA THR A 81 -1.93 -6.16 -7.50
C THR A 81 -0.48 -6.58 -7.62
N TYR A 82 -0.20 -7.58 -8.48
CA TYR A 82 1.05 -8.34 -8.44
C TYR A 82 1.60 -8.58 -9.84
N GLY A 83 2.92 -8.73 -9.94
CA GLY A 83 3.64 -9.14 -11.15
C GLY A 83 5.08 -9.53 -10.85
#